data_AF-A0A451BBY1-F1
#
_entry.id   AF-A0A451BBY1-F1
#
_cell.length_a   1.000
_cell.length_b   1.000
_cell.length_c   1.000
_cell.angle_alpha   90.00
_cell.angle_beta   90.00
_cell.angle_gamma   90.00
#
_symmetry.space_group_name_H-M   'P 1'
#
loop_
_entity.id
_entity.type
_entity.pdbx_description
1 polymer ?
#
loop_
_entity_poly.entity_id
_entity_poly.type
_entity_poly.pdbx_seq_one_letter_code
_entity_poly.pdbx_strand_id
1 'polypeptide(L)'
;MEFKKAPYGAFFVLKIYMKFNKPPKTIKEQVDLLQSRGMIIDDYAMVAHSLKHLNYYRLIGYWLPFQKNKTTHEFKPGTGFEHVLDSYMFDKKLRLLLLNAIERIEVSVRTQWAYNLAIKHGAHSYLDSDLFYDKENSTKIIKHYWKKLIDQMRYLSSITRKHIAIQHSLQYGVLAKLCL
;
A
#
# COMPACT_ATOMS: atom_id res chain seq x y z
N MET A 1 5.96 -44.08 24.35
CA MET A 1 4.50 -43.95 24.19
C MET A 1 4.27 -43.05 22.99
N GLU A 2 3.53 -43.57 22.01
CA GLU A 2 3.47 -43.11 20.62
C GLU A 2 3.00 -41.65 20.46
N PHE A 3 3.77 -40.86 19.70
CA PHE A 3 3.29 -39.59 19.15
C PHE A 3 2.44 -39.89 17.90
N LYS A 4 1.12 -39.90 18.07
CA LYS A 4 0.16 -39.90 16.95
C LYS A 4 0.32 -38.62 16.13
N LYS A 5 0.62 -38.77 14.84
CA LYS A 5 0.49 -37.70 13.84
C LYS A 5 -0.98 -37.28 13.74
N ALA A 6 -1.23 -35.96 13.83
CA ALA A 6 -2.48 -35.33 13.43
C ALA A 6 -2.17 -34.15 12.47
N PRO A 7 -3.09 -33.81 11.55
CA PRO A 7 -2.77 -33.49 10.17
C PRO A 7 -2.52 -32.00 9.91
N TYR A 8 -1.82 -31.75 8.80
CA TYR A 8 -1.58 -30.46 8.16
C TYR A 8 -2.83 -29.56 8.17
N GLY A 9 -2.76 -28.40 8.84
CA GLY A 9 -3.86 -27.43 8.81
C GLY A 9 -3.85 -26.28 9.82
N ALA A 10 -2.84 -26.14 10.68
CA ALA A 10 -2.82 -25.08 11.70
C ALA A 10 -1.42 -24.53 12.01
N PHE A 11 -0.52 -24.49 11.03
CA PHE A 11 0.80 -23.88 11.19
C PHE A 11 0.83 -22.51 10.51
N PHE A 12 1.31 -21.49 11.21
CA PHE A 12 1.52 -20.09 10.79
C PHE A 12 0.39 -19.05 11.02
N VAL A 13 -0.25 -19.06 12.19
CA VAL A 13 -0.60 -17.79 12.87
C VAL A 13 -0.06 -17.80 14.29
N LEU A 14 1.24 -18.11 14.45
CA LEU A 14 1.94 -17.78 15.68
C LEU A 14 2.33 -16.30 15.60
N LYS A 15 1.45 -15.50 16.16
CA LYS A 15 1.47 -14.05 16.30
C LYS A 15 2.69 -13.66 17.16
N ILE A 16 3.82 -13.36 16.52
CA ILE A 16 4.99 -12.77 17.21
C ILE A 16 4.61 -11.34 17.60
N TYR A 17 4.00 -11.18 18.77
CA TYR A 17 3.88 -9.88 19.42
C TYR A 17 5.25 -9.48 20.00
N MET A 18 6.12 -8.89 19.17
CA MET A 18 7.30 -8.21 19.68
C MET A 18 6.85 -6.96 20.45
N LYS A 19 7.08 -6.91 21.76
CA LYS A 19 6.98 -5.67 22.54
C LYS A 19 8.04 -4.70 22.03
N PHE A 20 7.60 -3.58 21.45
CA PHE A 20 8.48 -2.47 21.09
C PHE A 20 8.69 -1.59 22.33
N ASN A 21 9.93 -1.53 22.82
CA ASN A 21 10.30 -0.79 24.04
C ASN A 21 10.68 0.67 23.78
N LYS A 22 10.57 1.16 22.53
CA LYS A 22 10.99 2.52 22.18
C LYS A 22 9.84 3.50 22.48
N PRO A 23 10.08 4.56 23.27
CA PRO A 23 9.05 5.53 23.59
C PRO A 23 8.59 6.28 22.32
N PRO A 24 7.31 6.66 22.23
CA PRO A 24 6.83 7.48 21.13
C PRO A 24 7.50 8.86 21.17
N LYS A 25 7.73 9.43 19.98
CA LYS A 25 8.21 10.82 19.84
C LYS A 25 7.05 11.73 19.47
N THR A 26 6.95 12.87 20.15
CA THR A 26 6.09 13.99 19.79
C THR A 26 6.46 14.54 18.41
N ILE A 27 5.55 15.29 17.78
CA ILE A 27 5.85 15.94 16.48
C ILE A 27 7.06 16.85 16.60
N LYS A 28 7.17 17.60 17.71
CA LYS A 28 8.32 18.47 17.97
C LYS A 28 9.63 17.68 17.95
N GLU A 29 9.71 16.60 18.74
CA GLU A 29 10.89 15.73 18.80
C GLU A 29 11.21 15.06 17.47
N GLN A 30 10.21 14.82 16.61
CA GLN A 30 10.43 14.28 15.27
C GLN A 30 11.07 15.33 14.34
N VAL A 31 10.62 16.58 14.38
CA VAL A 31 11.22 17.68 13.61
C VAL A 31 12.67 17.90 14.08
N ASP A 32 12.86 17.99 15.39
CA ASP A 32 14.18 18.21 16.01
C ASP A 32 15.16 17.08 15.64
N LEU A 33 14.68 15.83 15.57
CA LEU A 33 15.47 14.67 15.14
C LEU A 33 15.88 14.74 13.66
N LEU A 34 15.02 15.25 12.77
CA LEU A 34 15.36 15.42 11.36
C LEU A 34 16.45 16.50 11.21
N GLN A 35 16.30 17.60 11.94
CA GLN A 35 17.28 18.68 11.95
C GLN A 35 18.63 18.21 12.51
N SER A 36 18.63 17.47 13.63
CA SER A 36 19.86 16.93 14.24
C SER A 36 20.59 15.92 13.33
N ARG A 37 19.87 15.28 12.40
CA ARG A 37 20.43 14.38 11.39
C ARG A 37 20.94 15.10 10.14
N GLY A 38 20.85 16.42 10.09
CA GLY A 38 21.35 17.25 8.99
C GLY A 38 20.33 17.54 7.89
N MET A 39 19.03 17.37 8.14
CA MET A 39 17.98 17.85 7.23
C MET A 39 17.80 19.35 7.39
N ILE A 40 17.79 20.08 6.29
CA ILE A 40 17.51 21.52 6.26
C ILE A 40 16.00 21.71 6.42
N ILE A 41 15.63 22.54 7.40
CA ILE A 41 14.25 22.86 7.76
C ILE A 41 14.13 24.38 7.78
N ASP A 42 13.56 24.94 6.71
CA ASP A 42 13.38 26.39 6.56
C ASP A 42 12.12 26.86 7.29
N ASP A 43 11.04 26.07 7.26
CA ASP A 43 9.79 26.35 7.98
C ASP A 43 9.43 25.18 8.91
N TYR A 44 9.74 25.36 10.19
CA TYR A 44 9.42 24.40 11.24
C TYR A 44 7.93 24.07 11.33
N ALA A 45 7.06 25.08 11.20
CA ALA A 45 5.62 24.91 11.32
C ALA A 45 5.06 24.09 10.16
N MET A 46 5.56 24.31 8.95
CA MET A 46 5.22 23.52 7.77
C MET A 46 5.66 22.06 7.93
N VAL A 47 6.87 21.81 8.43
CA VAL A 47 7.35 20.44 8.68
C VAL A 47 6.51 19.75 9.76
N ALA A 48 6.23 20.43 10.87
CA ALA A 48 5.40 19.89 11.95
C ALA A 48 3.98 19.56 11.46
N HIS A 49 3.37 20.45 10.68
CA HIS A 49 2.07 20.21 10.05
C HIS A 49 2.13 18.99 9.11
N SER A 50 3.16 18.90 8.26
CA SER A 50 3.37 17.78 7.35
C SER A 50 3.51 16.46 8.10
N LEU A 51 4.32 16.40 9.16
CA LEU A 51 4.50 15.20 9.99
C LEU A 51 3.22 14.81 10.72
N LYS A 52 2.42 15.78 11.17
CA LYS A 52 1.11 15.54 11.81
C LYS A 52 0.13 14.85 10.86
N HIS A 53 0.11 15.24 9.58
CA HIS A 53 -0.88 14.74 8.60
C HIS A 53 -0.39 13.56 7.77
N LEU A 54 0.90 13.52 7.45
CA LEU A 54 1.50 12.48 6.61
C LEU A 54 2.07 11.33 7.43
N ASN A 55 2.39 11.57 8.71
CA ASN A 55 3.13 10.67 9.59
C ASN A 55 4.63 10.56 9.22
N TYR A 56 5.50 10.63 10.23
CA TYR A 56 6.95 10.47 10.08
C TYR A 56 7.33 9.20 9.31
N TYR A 57 6.72 8.07 9.66
CA TYR A 57 7.09 6.79 9.06
C TYR A 57 6.78 6.76 7.57
N ARG A 58 5.62 7.27 7.13
CA ARG A 58 5.31 7.42 5.69
C ARG A 58 6.44 8.10 4.93
N LEU A 59 6.95 9.20 5.47
CA LEU A 59 7.95 10.03 4.81
C LEU A 59 9.35 9.40 4.80
N ILE A 60 9.65 8.44 5.69
CA ILE A 60 10.92 7.69 5.69
C ILE A 60 11.25 7.09 4.33
N GLY A 61 10.26 6.50 3.65
CA GLY A 61 10.47 5.89 2.35
C GLY A 61 10.98 6.88 1.29
N TYR A 62 10.61 8.16 1.43
CA TYR A 62 10.93 9.21 0.49
C TYR A 62 12.25 9.92 0.80
N TRP A 63 12.69 9.97 2.07
CA TRP A 63 14.00 10.56 2.41
C TRP A 63 15.15 9.54 2.49
N LEU A 64 14.87 8.24 2.42
CA LEU A 64 15.90 7.19 2.43
C LEU A 64 16.98 7.38 1.33
N PRO A 65 16.65 7.81 0.08
CA PRO A 65 17.65 8.10 -0.95
C PRO A 65 18.58 9.28 -0.63
N PHE A 66 18.13 10.16 0.26
CA PHE A 66 18.84 11.36 0.69
C PHE A 66 19.73 11.12 1.92
N GLN A 67 19.66 9.92 2.53
CA GLN A 67 20.58 9.55 3.60
C GLN A 67 21.99 9.31 3.04
N LYS A 68 22.99 9.88 3.70
CA LYS A 68 24.41 9.62 3.47
C LYS A 68 24.81 8.29 4.10
N ASN A 69 24.35 8.04 5.33
CA ASN A 69 24.64 6.83 6.08
C ASN A 69 23.34 6.21 6.60
N LYS A 70 23.07 4.96 6.23
CA LYS A 70 21.85 4.24 6.60
C LYS A 70 21.84 3.76 8.06
N THR A 71 22.99 3.72 8.72
CA THR A 71 23.14 3.30 10.12
C THR A 71 22.96 4.48 11.06
N THR A 72 23.56 5.63 10.75
CA THR A 72 23.43 6.85 11.58
C THR A 72 22.24 7.73 11.18
N HIS A 73 21.62 7.43 10.03
CA HIS A 73 20.52 8.19 9.43
C HIS A 73 20.83 9.65 9.11
N GLU A 74 22.12 9.97 8.97
CA GLU A 74 22.56 11.30 8.54
C GLU A 74 22.16 11.57 7.09
N PHE A 75 21.71 12.80 6.84
CA PHE A 75 21.35 13.27 5.50
C PHE A 75 22.57 13.78 4.73
N LYS A 76 22.49 13.71 3.40
CA LYS A 76 23.48 14.35 2.52
C LYS A 76 23.39 15.88 2.68
N PRO A 77 24.52 16.61 2.61
CA PRO A 77 24.50 18.08 2.64
C PRO A 77 23.55 18.65 1.57
N GLY A 78 22.79 19.68 1.93
CA GLY A 78 21.81 20.30 1.02
C GLY A 78 20.45 19.58 0.93
N THR A 79 20.21 18.55 1.75
CA THR A 79 18.90 17.87 1.78
C THR A 79 17.89 18.70 2.59
N GLY A 80 17.00 19.40 1.89
CA GLY A 80 15.84 20.05 2.49
C GLY A 80 14.65 19.12 2.68
N PHE A 81 13.80 19.41 3.66
CA PHE A 81 12.52 18.71 3.85
C PHE A 81 11.61 18.84 2.62
N GLU A 82 11.64 19.99 1.94
CA GLU A 82 10.83 20.25 0.75
C GLU A 82 11.12 19.24 -0.37
N HIS A 83 12.39 18.88 -0.62
CA HIS A 83 12.74 17.89 -1.63
C HIS A 83 12.12 16.51 -1.36
N VAL A 84 12.02 16.14 -0.08
CA VAL A 84 11.35 14.90 0.34
C VAL A 84 9.85 15.01 0.11
N LEU A 85 9.27 16.15 0.50
CA LEU A 85 7.84 16.39 0.35
C LEU A 85 7.43 16.39 -1.13
N ASP A 86 8.25 16.98 -2.00
CA ASP A 86 8.05 16.98 -3.46
C ASP A 86 8.10 15.57 -4.03
N SER A 87 9.06 14.75 -3.58
CA SER A 87 9.16 13.34 -3.95
C SER A 87 7.90 12.56 -3.56
N TYR A 88 7.36 12.82 -2.36
CA TYR A 88 6.09 12.26 -1.91
C TYR A 88 4.90 12.75 -2.76
N MET A 89 4.84 14.05 -3.04
CA MET A 89 3.75 14.65 -3.80
C MET A 89 3.75 14.21 -5.26
N PHE A 90 4.92 14.00 -5.86
CA PHE A 90 5.07 13.43 -7.19
C PHE A 90 4.47 12.02 -7.26
N ASP A 91 4.89 11.12 -6.36
CA ASP A 91 4.37 9.74 -6.31
C ASP A 91 2.84 9.72 -6.11
N LYS A 92 2.33 10.56 -5.20
CA LYS A 92 0.89 10.74 -5.00
C LYS A 92 0.17 11.13 -6.30
N LYS A 93 0.70 12.11 -7.04
CA LYS A 93 0.11 12.57 -8.31
C LYS A 93 0.16 11.47 -9.37
N LEU A 94 1.32 10.83 -9.54
CA LEU A 94 1.51 9.73 -10.48
C LEU A 94 0.52 8.59 -10.23
N ARG A 95 0.37 8.20 -8.97
CA ARG A 95 -0.57 7.16 -8.55
C ARG A 95 -2.02 7.50 -8.89
N LEU A 96 -2.43 8.76 -8.77
CA LEU A 96 -3.78 9.18 -9.16
C LEU A 96 -3.99 9.12 -10.68
N LEU A 97 -2.98 9.55 -11.46
CA LEU A 97 -3.03 9.46 -12.92
C LEU A 97 -3.13 8.00 -13.39
N LEU A 98 -2.31 7.12 -12.82
CA LEU A 98 -2.34 5.69 -13.14
C LEU A 98 -3.68 5.04 -12.80
N LEU A 99 -4.27 5.36 -11.65
CA LEU A 99 -5.59 4.85 -11.28
C LEU A 99 -6.67 5.28 -12.29
N ASN A 100 -6.63 6.53 -12.73
CA ASN A 100 -7.56 7.07 -13.72
C ASN A 100 -7.40 6.36 -15.08
N ALA A 101 -6.16 6.10 -15.51
CA ALA A 101 -5.88 5.35 -16.74
C ALA A 101 -6.37 3.89 -16.66
N ILE A 102 -6.11 3.19 -15.54
CA ILE A 102 -6.55 1.81 -15.33
C ILE A 102 -8.07 1.70 -15.35
N GLU A 103 -8.77 2.64 -14.72
CA GLU A 103 -10.24 2.69 -14.70
C GLU A 103 -10.82 2.73 -16.14
N ARG A 104 -10.25 3.56 -17.01
CA ARG A 104 -10.67 3.64 -18.43
C ARG A 104 -10.43 2.34 -19.20
N ILE A 105 -9.27 1.73 -19.01
CA ILE A 105 -8.92 0.46 -19.65
C ILE A 105 -9.88 -0.64 -19.20
N GLU A 106 -10.16 -0.73 -17.91
CA GLU A 106 -11.06 -1.74 -17.35
C GLU A 106 -12.48 -1.63 -17.94
N VAL A 107 -13.05 -0.43 -17.98
CA VAL A 107 -14.39 -0.20 -18.55
C VAL A 107 -14.42 -0.60 -20.02
N SER A 108 -13.39 -0.23 -20.79
CA SER A 108 -13.28 -0.59 -22.20
C SER A 108 -13.23 -2.11 -22.40
N VAL A 109 -12.32 -2.80 -21.70
CA VAL A 109 -12.16 -4.26 -21.79
C VAL A 109 -13.44 -4.99 -21.38
N ARG A 110 -14.06 -4.59 -20.28
CA ARG A 110 -15.33 -5.15 -19.80
C ARG A 110 -16.44 -5.01 -20.84
N THR A 111 -16.55 -3.82 -21.43
CA THR A 111 -17.59 -3.52 -22.43
C THR A 111 -17.39 -4.37 -23.67
N GLN A 112 -16.15 -4.44 -24.18
CA GLN A 112 -15.83 -5.27 -25.35
C GLN A 112 -16.07 -6.75 -25.09
N TRP A 113 -15.70 -7.25 -23.90
CA TRP A 113 -15.96 -8.62 -23.51
C TRP A 113 -17.46 -8.94 -23.50
N ALA A 114 -18.26 -8.13 -22.80
CA ALA A 114 -19.71 -8.32 -22.72
C ALA A 114 -20.39 -8.22 -24.09
N TYR A 115 -19.99 -7.25 -24.91
CA TYR A 115 -20.51 -7.07 -26.27
C TYR A 115 -20.25 -8.30 -27.15
N ASN A 116 -18.98 -8.73 -27.24
CA ASN A 116 -18.63 -9.87 -28.10
C ASN A 116 -19.28 -11.18 -27.63
N LEU A 117 -19.42 -11.36 -26.31
CA LEU A 117 -20.12 -12.50 -25.75
C LEU A 117 -21.62 -12.47 -26.11
N ALA A 118 -22.25 -11.30 -26.00
CA ALA A 118 -23.67 -11.12 -26.32
C ALA A 118 -23.98 -11.32 -27.82
N ILE A 119 -23.12 -10.82 -28.72
CA ILE A 119 -23.30 -10.99 -30.16
C ILE A 119 -23.18 -12.46 -30.59
N LYS A 120 -22.26 -13.23 -29.99
CA LYS A 120 -22.02 -14.63 -30.37
C LYS A 120 -22.99 -15.62 -29.74
N HIS A 121 -23.42 -15.36 -28.50
CA HIS A 121 -24.15 -16.34 -27.69
C HIS A 121 -25.47 -15.80 -27.11
N GLY A 122 -25.89 -14.61 -27.54
CA GLY A 122 -27.14 -13.96 -27.13
C GLY A 122 -27.02 -13.14 -25.84
N ALA A 123 -28.06 -12.35 -25.55
CA ALA A 123 -28.07 -11.36 -24.47
C ALA A 123 -27.83 -11.95 -23.07
N HIS A 124 -28.16 -13.23 -22.86
CA HIS A 124 -28.02 -13.93 -21.59
C HIS A 124 -26.83 -14.89 -21.53
N SER A 125 -25.90 -14.79 -22.49
CA SER A 125 -24.70 -15.62 -22.59
C SER A 125 -23.84 -15.67 -21.32
N TYR A 126 -23.85 -14.63 -20.49
CA TYR A 126 -23.16 -14.64 -19.19
C TYR A 126 -23.79 -15.57 -18.14
N LEU A 127 -24.99 -16.10 -18.37
CA LEU A 127 -25.65 -17.11 -17.53
C LEU A 127 -25.39 -18.53 -18.01
N ASP A 128 -24.90 -18.70 -19.24
CA ASP A 128 -24.68 -20.00 -19.84
C ASP A 128 -23.36 -20.60 -19.34
N SER A 129 -23.48 -21.60 -18.46
CA SER A 129 -22.35 -22.30 -17.86
C SER A 129 -21.48 -23.04 -18.87
N ASP A 130 -22.01 -23.42 -20.04
CA ASP A 130 -21.29 -24.18 -21.05
C ASP A 130 -20.26 -23.35 -21.81
N LEU A 131 -20.36 -22.02 -21.75
CA LEU A 131 -19.39 -21.08 -22.34
C LEU A 131 -18.15 -20.88 -21.46
N PHE A 132 -18.14 -21.44 -20.25
CA PHE A 132 -17.05 -21.29 -19.29
C PHE A 132 -16.22 -22.57 -19.19
N TYR A 133 -14.92 -22.41 -19.03
CA TYR A 133 -13.97 -23.53 -18.89
C TYR A 133 -14.30 -24.42 -17.67
N ASP A 134 -14.79 -23.83 -16.58
CA ASP A 134 -15.31 -24.54 -15.41
C ASP A 134 -16.84 -24.39 -15.34
N LYS A 135 -17.53 -25.45 -15.76
CA LYS A 135 -18.99 -25.47 -15.92
C LYS A 135 -19.73 -25.46 -14.58
N GLU A 136 -19.25 -26.22 -13.59
CA GLU A 136 -19.89 -26.37 -12.27
C GLU A 136 -19.78 -25.09 -11.43
N ASN A 137 -18.68 -24.34 -11.56
CA ASN A 137 -18.50 -23.09 -10.83
C ASN A 137 -18.75 -21.83 -11.65
N SER A 138 -19.01 -21.91 -12.95
CA SER A 138 -19.22 -20.78 -13.89
C SER A 138 -19.99 -19.58 -13.29
N THR A 139 -21.18 -19.79 -12.74
CA THR A 139 -22.01 -18.73 -12.15
C THR A 139 -21.44 -18.17 -10.84
N LYS A 140 -20.78 -19.01 -10.02
CA LYS A 140 -20.04 -18.58 -8.82
C LYS A 140 -18.76 -17.84 -9.19
N ILE A 141 -18.05 -18.28 -10.22
CA ILE A 141 -16.83 -17.71 -10.78
C ILE A 141 -17.15 -16.31 -11.28
N ILE A 142 -18.12 -16.14 -12.18
CA ILE A 142 -18.48 -14.82 -12.71
C ILE A 142 -18.89 -13.89 -11.56
N LYS A 143 -19.83 -14.30 -10.68
CA LYS A 143 -20.19 -13.47 -9.51
C LYS A 143 -18.99 -13.18 -8.62
N HIS A 144 -18.09 -14.14 -8.39
CA HIS A 144 -16.90 -13.98 -7.57
C HIS A 144 -15.90 -13.03 -8.22
N TYR A 145 -15.56 -13.19 -9.49
CA TYR A 145 -14.61 -12.35 -10.22
C TYR A 145 -15.16 -10.94 -10.42
N TRP A 146 -16.45 -10.79 -10.74
CA TRP A 146 -17.08 -9.47 -10.84
C TRP A 146 -17.16 -8.77 -9.49
N LYS A 147 -17.59 -9.48 -8.44
CA LYS A 147 -17.60 -8.94 -7.08
C LYS A 147 -16.17 -8.61 -6.62
N LYS A 148 -15.20 -9.47 -6.90
CA LYS A 148 -13.79 -9.28 -6.57
C LYS A 148 -13.15 -8.16 -7.37
N LEU A 149 -13.55 -7.94 -8.62
CA LEU A 149 -13.08 -6.84 -9.47
C LEU A 149 -13.68 -5.51 -9.00
N ILE A 150 -14.98 -5.46 -8.72
CA ILE A 150 -15.66 -4.29 -8.13
C ILE A 150 -15.08 -3.99 -6.74
N ASP A 151 -14.91 -5.02 -5.92
CA ASP A 151 -14.26 -4.91 -4.62
C ASP A 151 -12.79 -4.55 -4.79
N GLN A 152 -12.08 -4.95 -5.85
CA GLN A 152 -10.71 -4.54 -6.14
C GLN A 152 -10.63 -3.10 -6.60
N MET A 153 -11.56 -2.59 -7.41
CA MET A 153 -11.63 -1.17 -7.74
C MET A 153 -11.96 -0.32 -6.49
N ARG A 154 -12.93 -0.77 -5.71
CA ARG A 154 -13.35 -0.14 -4.44
C ARG A 154 -12.23 -0.28 -3.39
N TYR A 155 -11.48 -1.37 -3.44
CA TYR A 155 -10.30 -1.60 -2.63
C TYR A 155 -9.14 -0.74 -3.12
N LEU A 156 -8.87 -0.56 -4.42
CA LEU A 156 -7.81 0.29 -4.98
C LEU A 156 -8.05 1.77 -4.65
N SER A 157 -9.31 2.22 -4.66
CA SER A 157 -9.75 3.53 -4.17
C SER A 157 -9.83 3.63 -2.63
N SER A 158 -9.77 2.50 -1.91
CA SER A 158 -9.59 2.44 -0.46
C SER A 158 -8.12 2.25 -0.05
N ILE A 159 -7.28 1.65 -0.88
CA ILE A 159 -5.84 1.43 -0.73
C ILE A 159 -5.14 2.78 -0.81
N THR A 160 -5.66 3.76 -1.57
CA THR A 160 -5.19 5.16 -1.49
C THR A 160 -5.33 5.73 -0.08
N ARG A 161 -6.29 5.22 0.72
CA ARG A 161 -6.49 5.56 2.13
C ARG A 161 -5.87 4.55 3.11
N LYS A 162 -5.74 3.26 2.74
CA LYS A 162 -5.30 2.14 3.62
C LYS A 162 -3.89 1.59 3.34
N HIS A 163 -3.33 1.63 2.12
CA HIS A 163 -1.87 1.40 1.94
C HIS A 163 -1.07 2.41 2.75
N ILE A 164 -1.69 3.57 3.04
CA ILE A 164 -1.14 4.54 3.98
C ILE A 164 -0.91 3.95 5.37
N ALA A 165 -1.83 3.09 5.82
CA ALA A 165 -1.83 2.45 7.12
C ALA A 165 -1.17 1.06 7.15
N ILE A 166 -1.07 0.35 6.03
CA ILE A 166 -0.58 -1.05 5.98
C ILE A 166 0.90 -1.15 5.59
N GLN A 167 1.45 -0.29 4.72
CA GLN A 167 2.92 -0.18 4.63
C GLN A 167 3.50 0.20 6.00
N HIS A 168 2.73 0.97 6.79
CA HIS A 168 2.98 1.39 8.16
C HIS A 168 3.23 0.25 9.18
N SER A 169 2.74 -0.97 8.94
CA SER A 169 2.89 -2.09 9.89
C SER A 169 3.91 -3.15 9.46
N LEU A 170 4.01 -3.46 8.16
CA LEU A 170 4.87 -4.55 7.67
C LEU A 170 6.30 -4.11 7.33
N GLN A 171 6.49 -2.89 6.81
CA GLN A 171 7.83 -2.36 6.48
C GLN A 171 8.47 -1.65 7.69
N TYR A 172 7.66 -1.07 8.58
CA TYR A 172 8.14 -0.34 9.77
C TYR A 172 8.27 -1.17 11.03
N GLY A 173 7.73 -2.40 11.11
CA GLY A 173 8.15 -3.34 12.16
C GLY A 173 9.64 -3.69 12.05
N VAL A 174 10.18 -3.69 10.83
CA VAL A 174 11.61 -3.94 10.54
C VAL A 174 12.43 -2.64 10.58
N LEU A 175 11.90 -1.50 10.08
CA LEU A 175 12.60 -0.21 10.15
C LEU A 175 12.56 0.45 11.54
N ALA A 176 11.54 0.22 12.37
CA ALA A 176 11.53 0.66 13.78
C ALA A 176 12.61 -0.06 14.61
N LYS A 177 13.06 -1.24 14.19
CA LYS A 177 14.24 -1.92 14.76
C LYS A 177 15.54 -1.14 14.48
N LEU A 178 15.65 -0.47 13.34
CA LEU A 178 16.88 0.16 12.85
C LEU A 178 16.97 1.66 13.13
N CYS A 179 15.86 2.41 13.15
CA CYS A 179 15.89 3.89 13.12
C CYS A 179 15.94 4.63 14.47
N LEU A 180 16.19 3.92 15.57
CA LEU A 180 16.32 4.48 16.92
C LEU A 180 17.31 3.67 17.77
#